data_AF-A0A4Q3AC60-F1
#
_entry.id   AF-A0A4Q3AC60-F1
#
_cell.length_a   1.000
_cell.length_b   1.000
_cell.length_c   1.000
_cell.angle_alpha   90.00
_cell.angle_beta   90.00
_cell.angle_gamma   90.00
#
_symmetry.space_group_name_H-M   'P 1'
#
loop_
_entity.id
_entity.type
_entity.pdbx_description
1 polymer ?
#
loop_
_entity_poly.entity_id
_entity_poly.type
_entity_poly.pdbx_seq_one_letter_code
_entity_poly.pdbx_strand_id
1 'polypeptide(L)'
;IGIDPLTSKRTTDMKQMALVPADRLPLFASAADRDSEGRVLLDSSYAEWFTSPHNRRRNLFALASDMPAEAPLRILAPHNDTTYVLDPELPNGGTLHLATNLPGQATWSCDTLEVSSGGAEGVVKLKPGNHILIATDKRNGGRHDVTIKVEQR
;
A
#
# COMPACT_ATOMS: atom_id res chain seq x y z
N ILE A 1 -0.75 -14.25 -24.35
CA ILE A 1 -1.81 -14.92 -23.55
C ILE A 1 -3.08 -14.08 -23.57
N GLY A 2 -4.28 -14.69 -23.48
CA GLY A 2 -5.52 -13.93 -23.37
C GLY A 2 -5.60 -13.22 -22.01
N ILE A 3 -5.96 -11.93 -22.03
CA ILE A 3 -6.16 -11.11 -20.82
C ILE A 3 -7.59 -10.58 -20.79
N ASP A 4 -8.25 -10.76 -19.65
CA ASP A 4 -9.53 -10.14 -19.36
C ASP A 4 -9.31 -8.64 -19.12
N PRO A 5 -9.91 -7.75 -19.92
CA PRO A 5 -9.65 -6.31 -19.84
C PRO A 5 -10.19 -5.66 -18.56
N LEU A 6 -11.09 -6.31 -17.83
CA LEU A 6 -11.68 -5.76 -16.60
C LEU A 6 -10.96 -6.24 -15.35
N THR A 7 -10.50 -7.48 -15.34
CA THR A 7 -9.81 -8.07 -14.17
C THR A 7 -8.29 -8.05 -14.29
N SER A 8 -7.75 -7.78 -15.49
CA SER A 8 -6.32 -7.93 -15.84
C SER A 8 -5.74 -9.32 -15.57
N LYS A 9 -6.62 -10.31 -15.36
CA LYS A 9 -6.27 -11.72 -15.15
C LYS A 9 -6.24 -12.46 -16.48
N ARG A 10 -5.55 -13.61 -16.50
CA ARG A 10 -5.52 -14.51 -17.65
C ARG A 10 -6.92 -15.06 -17.91
N THR A 11 -7.27 -15.12 -19.19
CA THR A 11 -8.51 -15.74 -19.67
C THR A 11 -8.21 -16.68 -20.83
N THR A 12 -9.11 -17.63 -21.08
CA THR A 12 -9.10 -18.48 -22.27
C THR A 12 -9.61 -17.75 -23.51
N ASP A 13 -10.27 -16.59 -23.35
CA ASP A 13 -10.67 -15.74 -24.47
C ASP A 13 -9.45 -15.00 -25.05
N MET A 14 -9.09 -15.32 -26.30
CA MET A 14 -7.92 -14.76 -26.97
C MET A 14 -8.19 -13.42 -27.68
N LYS A 15 -9.38 -12.79 -27.48
CA LYS A 15 -9.71 -11.49 -28.08
C LYS A 15 -8.69 -10.39 -27.82
N GLN A 16 -8.05 -10.41 -26.64
CA GLN A 16 -7.00 -9.46 -26.30
C GLN A 16 -5.76 -10.20 -25.80
N MET A 17 -4.72 -10.18 -26.63
CA MET A 17 -3.46 -10.84 -26.33
C MET A 17 -2.48 -9.85 -25.69
N ALA A 18 -1.85 -10.26 -24.59
CA ALA A 18 -0.73 -9.55 -24.01
C ALA A 18 0.56 -10.39 -24.08
N LEU A 19 1.69 -9.69 -24.25
CA LEU A 19 3.04 -10.19 -24.04
C LEU A 19 3.40 -9.96 -22.58
N VAL A 20 3.74 -11.03 -21.86
CA VAL A 20 4.02 -10.99 -20.41
C VAL A 20 5.23 -11.89 -20.14
N PRO A 21 6.16 -11.50 -19.26
CA PRO A 21 7.29 -12.36 -18.86
C PRO A 21 6.80 -13.70 -18.30
N ALA A 22 7.52 -14.78 -18.62
CA ALA A 22 7.12 -16.15 -18.27
C ALA A 22 7.07 -16.40 -16.74
N ASP A 23 7.87 -15.65 -15.99
CA ASP A 23 7.95 -15.67 -14.52
C ASP A 23 6.93 -14.74 -13.84
N ARG A 24 6.16 -13.94 -14.60
CA ARG A 24 5.19 -12.96 -14.09
C ARG A 24 3.81 -13.11 -14.74
N LEU A 25 3.36 -14.36 -14.89
CA LEU A 25 2.04 -14.63 -15.44
C LEU A 25 0.94 -14.21 -14.45
N PRO A 26 -0.07 -13.43 -14.87
CA PRO A 26 -1.19 -13.06 -14.02
C PRO A 26 -1.96 -14.30 -13.53
N LEU A 27 -2.77 -14.18 -12.49
CA LEU A 27 -3.67 -15.26 -12.08
C LEU A 27 -4.75 -15.50 -13.16
N PHE A 28 -5.38 -16.67 -13.15
CA PHE A 28 -6.55 -16.91 -14.00
C PHE A 28 -7.78 -16.18 -13.45
N ALA A 29 -8.59 -15.62 -14.35
CA ALA A 29 -9.89 -15.09 -14.01
C ALA A 29 -10.78 -16.25 -13.53
N SER A 30 -11.51 -16.02 -12.46
CA SER A 30 -12.38 -17.01 -11.81
C SER A 30 -13.81 -16.49 -11.73
N ALA A 31 -14.76 -17.39 -11.47
CA ALA A 31 -16.14 -16.99 -11.17
C ALA A 31 -16.24 -16.12 -9.91
N ALA A 32 -15.30 -16.25 -8.97
CA ALA A 32 -15.24 -15.43 -7.75
C ALA A 32 -14.86 -13.96 -8.00
N ASP A 33 -14.40 -13.62 -9.21
CA ASP A 33 -14.12 -12.23 -9.60
C ASP A 33 -15.37 -11.48 -10.04
N ARG A 34 -16.52 -12.16 -10.09
CA ARG A 34 -17.78 -11.62 -10.59
C ARG A 34 -18.94 -11.92 -9.65
N ASP A 35 -19.95 -11.06 -9.71
CA ASP A 35 -21.24 -11.32 -9.07
C ASP A 35 -22.12 -12.26 -9.92
N SER A 36 -23.31 -12.56 -9.42
CA SER A 36 -24.30 -13.39 -10.11
C SER A 36 -24.81 -12.80 -11.43
N GLU A 37 -24.63 -11.49 -11.66
CA GLU A 37 -24.98 -10.79 -12.90
C GLU A 37 -23.78 -10.74 -13.89
N GLY A 38 -22.63 -11.29 -13.52
CA GLY A 38 -21.42 -11.31 -14.33
C GLY A 38 -20.60 -10.02 -14.30
N ARG A 39 -20.93 -9.08 -13.39
CA ARG A 39 -20.19 -7.83 -13.19
C ARG A 39 -18.95 -8.09 -12.36
N VAL A 40 -17.85 -7.37 -12.63
CA VAL A 40 -16.60 -7.53 -11.89
C VAL A 40 -16.74 -6.97 -10.48
N LEU A 41 -16.37 -7.77 -9.49
CA LEU A 41 -16.36 -7.38 -8.09
C LEU A 41 -15.16 -6.47 -7.81
N LEU A 42 -15.46 -5.28 -7.28
CA LEU A 42 -14.49 -4.32 -6.79
C LEU A 42 -14.48 -4.35 -5.27
N ASP A 43 -13.31 -4.14 -4.68
CA ASP A 43 -13.21 -3.90 -3.26
C ASP A 43 -13.81 -2.53 -2.89
N SER A 44 -14.12 -2.36 -1.62
CA SER A 44 -14.84 -1.19 -1.11
C SER A 44 -13.97 0.08 -1.07
N SER A 45 -12.65 0.01 -1.30
CA SER A 45 -11.85 1.23 -1.53
C SER A 45 -12.27 1.98 -2.79
N TYR A 46 -12.91 1.29 -3.75
CA TYR A 46 -13.48 1.91 -4.95
C TYR A 46 -14.86 2.50 -4.72
N ALA A 47 -15.45 2.47 -3.51
CA ALA A 47 -16.82 2.91 -3.27
C ALA A 47 -17.06 4.39 -3.65
N GLU A 48 -16.11 5.28 -3.36
CA GLU A 48 -16.19 6.69 -3.73
C GLU A 48 -16.21 6.87 -5.25
N TRP A 49 -15.25 6.26 -5.96
CA TRP A 49 -15.21 6.30 -7.42
C TRP A 49 -16.45 5.65 -8.04
N PHE A 50 -16.90 4.52 -7.49
CA PHE A 50 -18.04 3.75 -8.00
C PHE A 50 -19.32 4.59 -8.02
N THR A 51 -19.54 5.38 -6.98
CA THR A 51 -20.70 6.29 -6.85
C THR A 51 -20.53 7.62 -7.56
N SER A 52 -19.30 7.99 -7.94
CA SER A 52 -19.01 9.25 -8.64
C SER A 52 -19.59 9.33 -10.07
N PRO A 53 -19.81 10.54 -10.61
CA PRO A 53 -20.18 10.76 -12.01
C PRO A 53 -19.11 10.31 -13.03
N HIS A 54 -17.87 10.06 -12.58
CA HIS A 54 -16.77 9.65 -13.45
C HIS A 54 -16.83 8.17 -13.84
N ASN A 55 -17.62 7.36 -13.14
CA ASN A 55 -17.80 5.94 -13.47
C ASN A 55 -18.81 5.75 -14.62
N ARG A 56 -18.34 5.91 -15.86
CA ARG A 56 -19.15 5.73 -17.09
C ARG A 56 -19.50 4.27 -17.41
N ARG A 57 -18.93 3.30 -16.68
CA ARG A 57 -19.10 1.85 -16.92
C ARG A 57 -19.67 1.13 -15.70
N ARG A 58 -20.49 1.83 -14.89
CA ARG A 58 -21.02 1.33 -13.62
C ARG A 58 -21.74 -0.01 -13.74
N ASN A 59 -22.35 -0.30 -14.89
CA ASN A 59 -23.03 -1.57 -15.18
C ASN A 59 -22.09 -2.78 -15.35
N LEU A 60 -20.78 -2.57 -15.47
CA LEU A 60 -19.80 -3.66 -15.60
C LEU A 60 -19.17 -4.07 -14.27
N PHE A 61 -19.47 -3.34 -13.19
CA PHE A 61 -18.84 -3.51 -11.88
C PHE A 61 -19.88 -3.62 -10.77
N ALA A 62 -19.52 -4.33 -9.69
CA ALA A 62 -20.28 -4.39 -8.44
C ALA A 62 -19.32 -4.24 -7.26
N LEU A 63 -19.78 -3.68 -6.15
CA LEU A 63 -18.98 -3.65 -4.91
C LEU A 63 -19.17 -4.99 -4.18
N ALA A 64 -18.07 -5.64 -3.81
CA ALA A 64 -18.11 -6.84 -2.99
C ALA A 64 -18.60 -6.49 -1.58
N SER A 65 -19.73 -7.06 -1.16
CA SER A 65 -20.34 -6.81 0.16
C SER A 65 -19.53 -7.42 1.32
N ASP A 66 -18.79 -8.50 1.04
CA ASP A 66 -18.07 -9.30 2.06
C ASP A 66 -16.55 -9.18 1.96
N MET A 67 -16.03 -8.38 1.02
CA MET A 67 -14.59 -8.15 0.93
C MET A 67 -14.26 -6.95 1.83
N PRO A 68 -13.47 -7.13 2.90
CA PRO A 68 -13.14 -6.01 3.77
C PRO A 68 -12.44 -4.92 2.94
N ALA A 69 -13.02 -3.72 2.98
CA ALA A 69 -12.51 -2.48 2.39
C ALA A 69 -11.16 -2.04 2.92
N GLU A 70 -10.62 -2.77 3.89
CA GLU A 70 -9.47 -2.29 4.61
C GLU A 70 -8.26 -2.53 3.74
N ALA A 71 -7.91 -1.47 3.00
CA ALA A 71 -6.62 -1.37 2.37
C ALA A 71 -5.57 -1.86 3.39
N PRO A 72 -4.69 -2.79 3.00
CA PRO A 72 -3.65 -3.24 3.90
C PRO A 72 -2.79 -2.04 4.27
N LEU A 73 -2.29 -2.02 5.50
CA LEU A 73 -1.36 -1.00 5.94
C LEU A 73 -0.14 -1.01 5.02
N ARG A 74 0.27 0.16 4.55
CA ARG A 74 1.47 0.36 3.73
C ARG A 74 2.20 1.58 4.23
N ILE A 75 3.51 1.45 4.36
CA ILE A 75 4.40 2.57 4.64
C ILE A 75 4.60 3.34 3.32
N LEU A 76 4.26 4.62 3.34
CA LEU A 76 4.46 5.54 2.22
C LEU A 76 5.80 6.28 2.36
N ALA A 77 6.19 6.61 3.59
CA ALA A 77 7.48 7.18 3.91
C ALA A 77 7.97 6.71 5.29
N PRO A 78 9.25 6.36 5.44
CA PRO A 78 10.28 6.28 4.40
C PRO A 78 10.12 5.05 3.50
N HIS A 79 10.74 5.08 2.32
CA HIS A 79 10.86 3.88 1.49
C HIS A 79 11.89 2.92 2.07
N ASN A 80 11.70 1.62 1.83
CA ASN A 80 12.69 0.62 2.22
C ASN A 80 14.05 0.90 1.55
N ASP A 81 15.12 0.69 2.31
CA ASP A 81 16.52 0.89 1.93
C ASP A 81 16.90 2.35 1.61
N THR A 82 16.14 3.32 2.12
CA THR A 82 16.47 4.74 1.97
C THR A 82 17.69 5.12 2.83
N THR A 83 18.63 5.86 2.24
CA THR A 83 19.77 6.45 2.97
C THR A 83 19.55 7.95 3.19
N TYR A 84 19.62 8.38 4.45
CA TYR A 84 19.55 9.78 4.88
C TYR A 84 20.95 10.26 5.29
N VAL A 85 21.26 11.52 5.00
CA VAL A 85 22.52 12.17 5.43
C VAL A 85 22.17 13.24 6.45
N LEU A 86 22.72 13.12 7.65
CA LEU A 86 22.60 14.11 8.72
C LEU A 86 23.63 15.22 8.54
N ASP A 87 23.11 16.46 8.57
CA ASP A 87 23.93 17.66 8.64
C ASP A 87 24.34 17.93 10.10
N PRO A 88 25.64 17.98 10.42
CA PRO A 88 26.13 18.24 11.79
C PRO A 88 25.78 19.63 12.32
N GLU A 89 25.43 20.59 11.46
CA GLU A 89 25.05 21.96 11.86
C GLU A 89 23.61 22.06 12.37
N LEU A 90 22.82 20.98 12.31
CA LEU A 90 21.44 20.97 12.80
C LEU A 90 21.38 20.76 14.33
N PRO A 91 20.94 21.77 15.11
CA PRO A 91 21.07 21.79 16.57
C PRO A 91 20.28 20.70 17.31
N ASN A 92 19.33 20.03 16.63
CA ASN A 92 18.49 18.98 17.21
C ASN A 92 18.68 17.61 16.54
N GLY A 93 19.60 17.47 15.59
CA GLY A 93 19.59 16.37 14.63
C GLY A 93 18.40 16.45 13.67
N GLY A 94 18.44 15.67 12.59
CA GLY A 94 17.34 15.61 11.62
C GLY A 94 16.13 14.88 12.19
N THR A 95 14.92 15.35 11.85
CA THR A 95 13.66 14.65 12.13
C THR A 95 13.07 14.11 10.85
N LEU A 96 12.57 12.88 10.88
CA LEU A 96 11.90 12.25 9.74
C LEU A 96 10.42 12.02 10.06
N HIS A 97 9.56 12.50 9.18
CA HIS A 97 8.11 12.25 9.23
C HIS A 97 7.80 10.88 8.62
N LEU A 98 6.97 10.11 9.31
CA LEU A 98 6.57 8.77 8.94
C LEU A 98 5.13 8.76 8.47
N ALA A 99 4.90 8.27 7.25
CA ALA A 99 3.59 8.30 6.62
C ALA A 99 3.14 6.88 6.22
N THR A 100 1.84 6.63 6.37
CA THR A 100 1.19 5.40 5.91
C THR A 100 -0.01 5.75 5.05
N ASN A 101 -0.52 4.77 4.29
CA ASN A 101 -1.78 4.93 3.55
C ASN A 101 -3.03 5.04 4.46
N LEU A 102 -2.87 4.90 5.78
CA LEU A 102 -3.95 4.94 6.76
C LEU A 102 -3.54 5.81 7.96
N PRO A 103 -3.60 7.15 7.83
CA PRO A 103 -3.23 8.06 8.91
C PRO A 103 -4.00 7.77 10.21
N GLY A 104 -3.29 7.80 11.35
CA GLY A 104 -3.86 7.53 12.67
C GLY A 104 -4.14 6.05 12.99
N GLN A 105 -4.15 5.16 11.99
CA GLN A 105 -4.39 3.72 12.15
C GLN A 105 -3.11 2.89 12.35
N ALA A 106 -1.94 3.52 12.28
CA ALA A 106 -0.66 2.87 12.54
C ALA A 106 -0.06 3.30 13.88
N THR A 107 0.58 2.36 14.57
CA THR A 107 1.49 2.62 15.69
C THR A 107 2.91 2.37 15.20
N TRP A 108 3.78 3.36 15.37
CA TRP A 108 5.18 3.29 14.95
C TRP A 108 6.10 2.86 16.09
N SER A 109 7.11 2.07 15.76
CA SER A 109 8.14 1.63 16.70
C SER A 109 9.48 1.47 16.00
N CYS A 110 10.56 1.65 16.77
CA CYS A 110 11.93 1.44 16.36
C CYS A 110 12.75 1.12 17.60
N ASP A 111 13.65 0.13 17.52
CA ASP A 111 14.48 -0.25 18.67
C ASP A 111 15.64 0.73 18.91
N THR A 112 16.00 1.50 17.90
CA THR A 112 17.24 2.30 17.88
C THR A 112 17.00 3.80 17.75
N LEU A 113 15.82 4.22 17.27
CA LEU A 113 15.44 5.63 17.15
C LEU A 113 14.27 5.96 18.08
N GLU A 114 14.28 7.19 18.60
CA GLU A 114 13.17 7.70 19.40
C GLU A 114 11.99 8.06 18.48
N VAL A 115 10.86 7.38 18.66
CA VAL A 115 9.63 7.61 17.92
C VAL A 115 8.66 8.46 18.76
N SER A 116 8.37 9.66 18.28
CA SER A 116 7.37 10.55 18.84
C SER A 116 6.05 10.43 18.09
N SER A 117 4.97 10.12 18.81
CA SER A 117 3.61 10.09 18.27
C SER A 117 2.95 11.46 18.46
N GLY A 118 3.36 12.45 17.66
CA GLY A 118 2.91 13.84 17.78
C GLY A 118 1.54 14.14 17.13
N GLY A 119 0.92 13.17 16.47
CA GLY A 119 -0.34 13.36 15.74
C GLY A 119 -0.80 12.08 15.02
N ALA A 120 -1.49 12.24 13.88
CA ALA A 120 -1.90 11.11 13.03
C ALA A 120 -0.72 10.38 12.36
N GLU A 121 0.44 11.04 12.30
CA GLU A 121 1.69 10.54 11.74
C GLU A 121 2.79 10.50 12.81
N GLY A 122 3.73 9.56 12.66
CA GLY A 122 4.87 9.41 13.57
C GLY A 122 6.01 10.32 13.14
N VAL A 123 6.82 10.78 14.10
CA VAL A 123 8.06 11.50 13.83
C VAL A 123 9.19 10.79 14.54
N VAL A 124 10.30 10.52 13.83
CA VAL A 124 11.50 9.92 14.42
C VAL A 124 12.66 10.89 14.44
N LYS A 125 13.39 10.90 15.55
CA LYS A 125 14.63 11.65 15.67
C LYS A 125 15.76 10.78 15.11
N LEU A 126 16.40 11.24 14.04
CA LEU A 126 17.45 10.49 13.36
C LEU A 126 18.75 10.50 14.18
N LYS A 127 19.42 9.35 14.21
CA LYS A 127 20.79 9.17 14.66
C LYS A 127 21.55 8.38 13.59
N PRO A 128 22.88 8.53 13.46
CA PRO A 128 23.65 7.73 12.52
C PRO A 128 23.53 6.23 12.84
N GLY A 129 23.36 5.40 11.80
CA GLY A 129 23.19 3.95 11.96
C GLY A 129 22.28 3.32 10.90
N ASN A 130 21.98 2.02 11.10
CA ASN A 130 20.96 1.31 10.34
C ASN A 130 19.77 1.07 11.29
N HIS A 131 18.56 1.37 10.82
CA HIS A 131 17.36 1.37 11.64
C HIS A 131 16.24 0.65 10.93
N ILE A 132 15.49 -0.14 11.69
CA ILE A 132 14.27 -0.79 11.23
C ILE A 132 13.09 -0.06 11.86
N LEU A 133 12.24 0.51 11.02
CA LEU A 133 11.01 1.17 11.44
C LEU A 133 9.85 0.22 11.19
N ILE A 134 9.04 -0.02 12.22
CA ILE A 134 7.91 -0.94 12.16
C ILE A 134 6.62 -0.15 12.35
N ALA A 135 5.73 -0.22 11.36
CA ALA A 135 4.36 0.24 11.45
C ALA A 135 3.43 -0.93 11.77
N THR A 136 2.70 -0.84 12.88
CA THR A 136 1.71 -1.85 13.30
C THR A 136 0.31 -1.30 13.10
N ASP A 137 -0.53 -2.02 12.35
CA ASP A 137 -1.94 -1.70 12.12
C ASP A 137 -2.74 -1.90 13.42
N LYS A 138 -3.38 -0.85 13.92
CA LYS A 138 -4.16 -0.88 15.16
C LYS A 138 -5.41 -1.75 15.06
N ARG A 139 -5.89 -2.03 13.84
CA ARG A 139 -7.16 -2.70 13.58
C ARG A 139 -7.05 -4.22 13.63
N ASN A 140 -5.94 -4.75 13.12
CA ASN A 140 -5.72 -6.19 12.97
C ASN A 140 -4.36 -6.67 13.53
N GLY A 141 -3.49 -5.76 13.98
CA GLY A 141 -2.16 -6.09 14.52
C GLY A 141 -1.10 -6.42 13.45
N GLY A 142 -1.43 -6.30 12.16
CA GLY A 142 -0.52 -6.53 11.05
C GLY A 142 0.69 -5.60 11.10
N ARG A 143 1.87 -6.12 10.77
CA ARG A 143 3.13 -5.39 10.86
C ARG A 143 3.77 -5.24 9.50
N HIS A 144 4.31 -4.05 9.25
CA HIS A 144 5.13 -3.74 8.09
C HIS A 144 6.39 -3.04 8.55
N ASP A 145 7.54 -3.51 8.09
CA ASP A 145 8.84 -2.94 8.39
C ASP A 145 9.45 -2.27 7.15
N VAL A 146 10.28 -1.25 7.42
CA VAL A 146 11.19 -0.67 6.45
C VAL A 146 12.55 -0.45 7.10
N THR A 147 13.60 -0.74 6.35
CA THR A 147 14.98 -0.46 6.74
C THR A 147 15.39 0.90 6.21
N ILE A 148 16.03 1.72 7.04
CA ILE A 148 16.67 2.96 6.63
C ILE A 148 18.11 3.00 7.13
N LYS A 149 18.96 3.70 6.38
CA LYS A 149 20.33 4.02 6.77
C LYS A 149 20.44 5.51 7.02
N VAL A 150 21.17 5.89 8.05
CA VAL A 150 21.47 7.28 8.38
C VAL A 150 22.99 7.42 8.47
N GLU A 151 23.54 8.26 7.62
CA GLU A 151 24.96 8.60 7.58
C GLU A 151 25.17 9.99 8.17
N GLN A 152 26.35 10.22 8.75
CA GLN A 152 26.79 11.54 9.19
C GLN A 152 27.82 12.06 8.18
N ARG A 153 27.64 13.30 7.72
CA ARG A 153 28.60 13.95 6.81
C ARG A 153 29.78 14.54 7.58
#